data_AF-A0A1S7PM42-F1
#
_entry.id   AF-A0A1S7PM42-F1
#
_cell.length_a   1.000
_cell.length_b   1.000
_cell.length_c   1.000
_cell.angle_alpha   90.00
_cell.angle_beta   90.00
_cell.angle_gamma   90.00
#
_symmetry.space_group_name_H-M   'P 1'
#
loop_
_entity.id
_entity.type
_entity.pdbx_description
1 polymer ?
#
loop_
_entity_poly.entity_id
_entity_poly.type
_entity_poly.pdbx_seq_one_letter_code
_entity_poly.pdbx_strand_id
1 'polypeptide(L)' 'MCKIYVAAAGRAIPRGWPDEGRPIDPLSRQHRRMIETGDLVEKEVAAATPVEPVKPTRKD' A
#
# COMPACT_ATOMS: atom_id res chain seq x y z
N MET A 1 -1.34 6.53 16.04
CA MET A 1 -0.74 6.06 14.77
C MET A 1 -1.83 5.86 13.74
N CYS A 2 -1.78 6.57 12.61
CA CYS A 2 -2.59 6.25 11.44
C CYS A 2 -1.83 5.22 10.61
N LYS A 3 -2.27 3.96 10.62
CA LYS A 3 -1.70 2.90 9.78
C LYS A 3 -2.28 3.04 8.38
N ILE A 4 -1.41 3.08 7.37
CA ILE A 4 -1.83 3.11 5.97
C ILE A 4 -1.64 1.72 5.39
N TYR A 5 -2.56 1.35 4.50
CA TYR A 5 -2.52 0.06 3.83
C TYR A 5 -2.41 0.29 2.32
N VAL A 6 -1.54 -0.48 1.67
CA VAL A 6 -1.36 -0.52 0.22
C VAL A 6 -1.83 -1.87 -0.33
N ALA A 7 -2.16 -1.93 -1.62
CA ALA A 7 -2.35 -3.22 -2.27
C ALA A 7 -1.03 -4.02 -2.23
N ALA A 8 -1.15 -5.33 -1.99
CA ALA A 8 0.00 -6.22 -2.10
C ALA A 8 0.58 -6.17 -3.53
N ALA A 9 1.90 -6.31 -3.65
CA ALA A 9 2.57 -6.32 -4.95
C ALA A 9 1.98 -7.46 -5.83
N GLY A 10 1.50 -7.10 -7.02
CA GLY A 10 0.86 -8.05 -7.94
C GLY A 10 -0.61 -8.39 -7.63
N ARG A 11 -1.24 -7.72 -6.65
CA ARG A 11 -2.69 -7.81 -6.39
C ARG A 11 -3.42 -6.65 -7.06
N ALA A 12 -4.36 -6.97 -7.94
CA ALA A 12 -5.28 -5.99 -8.51
C ALA A 12 -6.54 -5.93 -7.65
N ILE A 13 -6.68 -4.89 -6.83
CA ILE A 13 -7.90 -4.69 -6.04
C ILE A 13 -8.99 -4.08 -6.94
N PRO A 14 -10.14 -4.74 -7.13
CA PRO A 14 -11.21 -4.22 -7.95
C PRO A 14 -11.73 -2.89 -7.40
N ARG A 15 -11.93 -1.90 -8.29
CA ARG A 15 -12.18 -0.46 -8.02
C ARG A 15 -10.96 0.37 -7.62
N GLY A 16 -9.76 -0.22 -7.60
CA GLY A 16 -8.50 0.48 -7.39
C GLY A 16 -8.22 0.78 -5.91
N TRP A 17 -7.05 0.37 -5.45
CA TRP A 17 -6.47 0.81 -4.19
C TRP A 17 -5.24 1.66 -4.52
N PRO A 18 -5.06 2.84 -3.89
CA PRO A 18 -3.95 3.72 -4.22
C PRO A 18 -2.60 3.07 -3.91
N ASP A 19 -1.62 3.23 -4.82
CA ASP A 19 -0.23 2.77 -4.64
C ASP A 19 0.47 3.46 -3.47
N GLU A 20 0.14 4.73 -3.21
CA GLU A 20 0.61 5.45 -2.01
C GLU A 20 0.02 4.86 -0.72
N GLY A 21 -1.11 4.17 -0.85
CA GLY A 21 -1.87 3.58 0.24
C GLY A 21 -2.90 4.53 0.80
N ARG A 22 -3.91 3.98 1.48
CA ARG A 22 -4.89 4.75 2.24
C ARG A 22 -5.17 4.11 3.59
N PRO A 23 -5.61 4.87 4.60
CA PRO A 23 -6.11 4.29 5.83
C PRO A 23 -7.31 3.40 5.55
N ILE A 24 -7.40 2.32 6.30
CA ILE A 24 -8.59 1.47 6.32
C ILE A 24 -9.54 1.94 7.40
N ASP A 25 -10.81 1.66 7.18
CA ASP A 25 -11.81 1.64 8.25
C ASP A 25 -11.79 0.27 8.95
N PRO A 26 -11.40 0.19 10.24
CA PRO A 26 -11.37 -1.06 10.99
C PRO A 26 -12.77 -1.61 11.31
N LEU A 27 -13.82 -0.79 11.25
CA LEU A 27 -15.20 -1.22 11.43
C LEU A 27 -15.76 -1.83 10.13
N SER A 28 -15.23 -1.44 8.97
CA SER A 28 -15.61 -2.03 7.68
C SER A 28 -15.19 -3.50 7.60
N ARG A 29 -16.16 -4.38 7.35
CA ARG A 29 -15.89 -5.82 7.11
C ARG A 29 -15.05 -6.03 5.85
N GLN A 30 -15.25 -5.21 4.81
CA GLN A 30 -14.53 -5.35 3.55
C GLN A 30 -13.03 -5.13 3.76
N HIS A 31 -12.64 -4.03 4.42
CA HIS A 31 -11.23 -3.72 4.67
C HIS A 31 -10.56 -4.77 5.54
N ARG A 32 -11.22 -5.23 6.61
CA ARG A 32 -10.71 -6.32 7.44
C ARG A 32 -10.45 -7.58 6.63
N ARG A 33 -11.41 -7.98 5.80
CA ARG A 33 -11.27 -9.16 4.93
C ARG A 33 -10.10 -9.02 3.97
N MET A 34 -9.88 -7.82 3.40
CA MET A 34 -8.78 -7.56 2.49
C MET A 34 -7.40 -7.67 3.17
N ILE A 35 -7.30 -7.37 4.47
CA ILE A 35 -6.07 -7.60 5.23
C ILE A 35 -5.90 -9.10 5.48
N GLU A 36 -6.98 -9.78 5.92
CA GLU A 36 -6.96 -11.22 6.22
C GLU A 36 -6.62 -12.07 4.98
N THR A 37 -7.07 -11.68 3.79
CA THR A 37 -6.75 -12.35 2.52
C THR A 37 -5.35 -12.00 2.00
N GLY A 38 -4.66 -11.03 2.62
CA GLY A 38 -3.38 -10.51 2.15
C GLY A 38 -3.49 -9.67 0.89
N ASP A 39 -4.66 -9.13 0.58
CA ASP A 39 -4.83 -8.13 -0.49
C ASP A 39 -4.26 -6.77 -0.08
N LEU A 40 -4.36 -6.42 1.21
CA LEU A 40 -3.82 -5.19 1.79
C LEU A 40 -2.66 -5.47 2.74
N VAL A 41 -1.58 -4.72 2.54
CA VAL A 41 -0.37 -4.78 3.36
C VAL A 41 -0.22 -3.46 4.11
N GLU A 42 0.07 -3.54 5.41
CA GLU A 42 0.36 -2.37 6.23
C GLU A 42 1.67 -1.72 5.72
N LYS A 43 1.56 -0.49 5.22
CA LYS A 43 2.69 0.37 4.89
C LYS A 43 2.85 1.34 6.03
N GLU A 44 3.88 1.14 6.81
CA GLU A 44 4.27 2.12 7.81
C GLU A 44 4.65 3.39 7.04
N VAL A 45 3.84 4.45 7.17
CA VAL A 45 4.23 5.79 6.71
C VAL A 45 5.27 6.27 7.71
N ALA A 46 6.48 5.73 7.58
CA ALA A 46 7.66 6.36 8.13
C ALA A 46 7.65 7.77 7.54
N ALA A 47 7.49 8.76 8.41
CA ALA A 47 7.53 10.17 8.05
C ALA A 47 8.67 10.40 7.06
N ALA A 48 8.32 10.97 5.91
CA ALA A 48 9.14 11.15 4.72
C ALA A 48 10.67 11.20 4.99
N THR A 49 11.38 10.22 4.43
CA THR A 49 12.54 10.57 3.60
C THR A 49 12.16 10.24 2.16
N PRO A 50 12.21 11.22 1.24
CA PRO A 50 11.98 10.99 -0.17
C PRO A 50 13.23 10.31 -0.74
N VAL A 51 13.21 8.98 -0.87
CA VAL A 51 14.18 8.25 -1.69
C VAL A 51 13.37 7.51 -2.75
N GLU A 52 12.98 8.20 -3.81
CA GLU A 52 13.74 8.50 -5.02
C GLU A 52 13.02 7.73 -6.15
N PRO A 53 12.45 8.44 -7.13
CA PRO A 53 11.85 7.80 -8.27
C PRO A 53 12.94 7.16 -9.12
N VAL A 54 12.73 5.90 -9.49
CA VAL A 54 13.15 5.33 -10.77
C VAL A 54 14.68 5.25 -10.98
N LYS A 55 15.20 4.01 -10.94
CA LYS A 55 16.39 3.65 -11.72
C LYS A 55 16.18 4.13 -13.18
N PRO A 56 17.15 4.86 -13.75
CA PRO A 56 17.69 4.30 -14.99
C PRO A 56 19.22 4.39 -15.07
N THR A 57 19.72 3.47 -15.88
CA THR A 57 21.03 3.46 -16.50
C THR A 57 22.20 2.89 -15.68
N ARG A 58 22.38 1.59 -15.90
CA ARG A 58 23.68 0.94 -15.87
C ARG A 58 24.39 1.29 -17.19
N LYS A 59 25.51 2.03 -17.05
CA LYS A 59 26.79 1.86 -17.75
C LYS A 59 26.81 1.91 -19.30
N ASP A 60 27.35 3.00 -19.84
CA ASP A 60 28.54 2.96 -20.72
C ASP A 60 29.36 4.25 -20.50
#